data_AF-A0A954RE98-F1
#
_entry.id   AF-A0A954RE98-F1
#
_cell.length_a   1.000
_cell.length_b   1.000
_cell.length_c   1.000
_cell.angle_alpha   90.00
_cell.angle_beta   90.00
_cell.angle_gamma   90.00
#
_symmetry.space_group_name_H-M   'P 1'
#
loop_
_entity.id
_entity.type
_entity.pdbx_description
1 polymer ?
#
loop_
_entity_poly.entity_id
_entity_poly.type
_entity_poly.pdbx_seq_one_letter_code
_entity_poly.pdbx_strand_id
1 'polypeptide(L)'
;MNEFSLLMFGFAGLLVVGMLRQIYRHMGQHDPRFGFLLGPVAGFGAGTFLWFWINSSSRVNGVGLLERQAPPLDRWYVVATIGAALALLAAVFGWLKHRRTGRQVSLVAGQIDGQFTPNVERHDARDYGFRLFTNWHRGMNRVRGELRGVPFDMFDYTSEHRSGSGEDRNTVYRTQTVVVLPCDVEAGCPRFQVAPRHWLTGALQAVVSSELITVGREGEFLGPDEQRLLRRWNEYYLVNAEPGEAETLAERIAHPVFMRRLVAERRWSIESDGRSLLFWKANRVVPADDRQTFLEMCCELRDAMKPARAARPIFQLVPQRSKVALLGGCGLVVGAVFGMFGSFAAIMVVMFADLENTFGRYLFAWPVLGLASTVACAYVGSKLARRFA
;
A
#
# COMPACT_ATOMS: atom_id res chain seq x y z
N MET A 1 23.02 16.37 31.78
CA MET A 1 21.95 16.36 30.77
C MET A 1 21.13 15.11 31.04
N ASN A 2 19.89 15.24 31.50
CA ASN A 2 19.11 14.07 31.95
C ASN A 2 18.67 13.24 30.73
N GLU A 3 18.54 11.92 30.89
CA GLU A 3 18.09 10.98 29.84
C GLU A 3 16.79 11.44 29.17
N PHE A 4 15.91 12.08 29.94
CA PHE A 4 14.69 12.72 29.46
C PHE A 4 14.89 13.76 28.35
N SER A 5 15.91 14.62 28.48
CA SER A 5 16.20 15.65 27.47
C SER A 5 16.64 15.00 26.15
N LEU A 6 17.46 13.97 26.22
CA LEU A 6 17.97 13.24 25.05
C LEU A 6 16.84 12.54 24.28
N LEU A 7 15.87 11.99 25.00
CA LEU A 7 14.68 11.34 24.42
C LEU A 7 13.74 12.36 23.74
N MET A 8 13.55 13.53 24.36
CA MET A 8 12.78 14.63 23.75
C MET A 8 13.43 15.20 22.48
N PHE A 9 14.76 15.34 22.46
CA PHE A 9 15.51 15.72 21.26
C PHE A 9 15.35 14.68 20.14
N GLY A 10 15.42 13.39 20.47
CA GLY A 10 15.18 12.31 19.51
C GLY A 10 13.78 12.35 18.91
N PHE A 11 12.75 12.58 19.74
CA PHE A 11 11.36 12.65 19.30
C PHE A 11 11.08 13.88 18.43
N ALA A 12 11.57 15.06 18.83
CA ALA A 12 11.41 16.29 18.06
C ALA A 12 12.14 16.21 16.71
N GLY A 13 13.34 15.60 16.68
CA GLY A 13 14.05 15.29 15.45
C GLY A 13 13.27 14.36 14.52
N LEU A 14 12.67 13.29 15.05
CA LEU A 14 11.82 12.38 14.28
C LEU A 14 10.56 13.06 13.73
N LEU A 15 9.93 13.94 14.51
CA LEU A 15 8.77 14.72 14.06
C LEU A 15 9.13 15.65 12.90
N VAL A 16 10.25 16.38 13.00
CA VAL A 16 10.68 17.27 11.92
C VAL A 16 11.11 16.50 10.68
N VAL A 17 11.82 15.38 10.82
CA VAL A 17 12.14 14.50 9.70
C VAL A 17 10.85 13.94 9.06
N GLY A 18 9.87 13.55 9.88
CA GLY A 18 8.55 13.09 9.43
C GLY A 18 7.79 14.15 8.65
N MET A 19 7.69 15.36 9.20
CA MET A 19 7.05 16.52 8.57
C MET A 19 7.75 16.92 7.27
N LEU A 20 9.08 17.07 7.29
CA LEU A 20 9.86 17.39 6.09
C LEU A 20 9.71 16.29 5.02
N ARG A 21 9.66 15.02 5.41
CA ARG A 21 9.41 13.91 4.49
C ARG A 21 8.00 13.96 3.89
N GLN A 22 6.99 14.36 4.67
CA GLN A 22 5.61 14.48 4.18
C GLN A 22 5.45 15.69 3.27
N ILE A 23 6.00 16.84 3.66
CA ILE A 23 6.08 18.07 2.86
C ILE A 23 6.82 17.79 1.55
N TYR A 24 7.97 17.10 1.60
CA TYR A 24 8.71 16.73 0.40
C TYR A 24 7.93 15.76 -0.49
N ARG A 25 7.21 14.78 0.08
CA ARG A 25 6.33 13.89 -0.70
C ARG A 25 5.25 14.67 -1.42
N HIS A 26 4.58 15.63 -0.78
CA HIS A 26 3.55 16.45 -1.43
C HIS A 26 4.13 17.41 -2.47
N MET A 27 5.24 18.09 -2.17
CA MET A 27 5.79 19.12 -3.06
C MET A 27 6.60 18.55 -4.23
N GLY A 28 7.39 17.50 -4.00
CA GLY A 28 8.23 16.88 -5.03
C GLY A 28 7.44 16.14 -6.11
N GLN A 29 6.15 15.88 -5.89
CA GLN A 29 5.29 15.17 -6.84
C GLN A 29 4.77 16.05 -7.98
N HIS A 30 4.55 17.36 -7.74
CA HIS A 30 3.98 18.28 -8.74
C HIS A 30 5.02 18.99 -9.60
N ASP A 31 6.14 19.43 -9.02
CA ASP A 31 7.32 19.89 -9.77
C ASP A 31 8.53 19.85 -8.81
N PRO A 32 9.65 19.19 -9.15
CA PRO A 32 10.87 19.28 -8.33
C PRO A 32 11.29 20.74 -8.05
N ARG A 33 10.96 21.70 -8.93
CA ARG A 33 11.20 23.14 -8.71
C ARG A 33 10.49 23.69 -7.48
N PHE A 34 9.26 23.26 -7.20
CA PHE A 34 8.54 23.67 -5.99
C PHE A 34 9.23 23.15 -4.72
N GLY A 35 9.78 21.94 -4.75
CA GLY A 35 10.55 21.38 -3.64
C GLY A 35 11.80 22.21 -3.31
N PHE A 36 12.49 22.74 -4.34
CA PHE A 36 13.67 23.60 -4.15
C PHE A 36 13.33 24.97 -3.56
N LEU A 37 12.16 25.53 -3.89
CA LEU A 37 11.74 26.84 -3.39
C LEU A 37 11.11 26.76 -1.99
N LEU A 38 10.18 25.83 -1.78
CA LEU A 38 9.40 25.73 -0.54
C LEU A 38 10.12 24.91 0.54
N GLY A 39 11.00 23.99 0.16
CA GLY A 39 11.77 23.17 1.09
C GLY A 39 12.57 24.01 2.10
N PRO A 40 13.42 24.95 1.66
CA PRO A 40 14.16 25.83 2.56
C PRO A 40 13.27 26.67 3.47
N VAL A 41 12.14 27.18 2.97
CA VAL A 41 11.18 27.97 3.77
C VAL A 41 10.55 27.13 4.87
N ALA A 42 10.09 25.92 4.54
CA ALA A 42 9.55 24.99 5.51
C ALA A 42 10.61 24.54 6.54
N GLY A 43 11.84 24.27 6.07
CA GLY A 43 12.97 23.93 6.93
C GLY A 43 13.34 25.06 7.90
N PHE A 44 13.30 26.31 7.43
CA PHE A 44 13.50 27.50 8.25
C PHE A 44 12.44 27.62 9.34
N GLY A 45 11.16 27.48 8.96
CA GLY A 45 10.04 27.49 9.90
C GLY A 45 10.14 26.39 10.95
N ALA A 46 10.45 25.15 10.54
CA ALA A 46 10.64 24.03 11.45
C ALA A 46 11.82 24.23 12.41
N GLY A 47 12.96 24.75 11.93
CA GLY A 47 14.10 25.08 12.77
C GLY A 47 13.78 26.17 13.80
N THR A 48 13.06 27.20 13.37
CA THR A 48 12.57 28.27 14.25
C THR A 48 11.64 27.71 15.33
N PHE A 49 10.64 26.93 14.94
CA PHE A 49 9.69 26.29 15.85
C PHE A 49 10.39 25.39 16.87
N LEU A 50 11.33 24.54 16.43
CA LEU A 50 12.12 23.70 17.32
C LEU A 50 12.90 24.52 18.34
N TRP A 51 13.56 25.60 17.91
CA TRP A 51 14.32 26.46 18.81
C TRP A 51 13.42 27.02 19.93
N PHE A 52 12.26 27.58 19.56
CA PHE A 52 11.29 28.13 20.52
C PHE A 52 10.71 27.05 21.44
N TRP A 53 10.36 25.89 20.91
CA TRP A 53 9.82 24.78 21.70
C TRP A 53 10.84 24.29 22.73
N ILE A 54 12.07 24.00 22.30
CA ILE A 54 13.13 23.51 23.19
C ILE A 54 13.39 24.52 24.31
N ASN A 55 13.55 25.81 23.96
CA ASN A 55 13.75 26.87 24.95
C ASN A 55 12.56 27.07 25.88
N SER A 56 11.33 26.88 25.42
CA SER A 56 10.14 26.98 26.26
C SER A 56 9.95 25.77 27.19
N SER A 57 10.32 24.57 26.75
CA SER A 57 10.16 23.33 27.53
C SER A 57 11.20 23.15 28.64
N SER A 58 12.30 23.88 28.60
CA SER A 58 13.41 23.73 29.54
C SER A 58 14.01 25.10 29.86
N ARG A 59 13.31 25.85 30.72
CA ARG A 59 13.78 27.11 31.27
C ARG A 59 14.31 26.90 32.68
N VAL A 60 15.47 27.47 32.95
CA VAL A 60 16.00 27.58 34.32
C VAL A 60 16.38 29.05 34.51
N ASN A 61 15.91 29.67 35.58
CA ASN A 61 16.10 31.12 35.85
C ASN A 61 15.71 32.03 34.67
N GLY A 62 14.64 31.68 33.96
CA GLY A 62 14.14 32.47 32.82
C GLY A 62 14.92 32.32 31.51
N VAL A 63 16.11 31.71 31.53
CA VAL A 63 16.94 31.47 30.33
C VAL A 63 16.68 30.07 29.78
N GLY A 64 16.37 29.99 28.49
CA GLY A 64 16.11 28.73 27.78
C GLY A 64 17.35 27.84 27.63
N LEU A 65 17.14 26.56 27.35
CA LEU A 65 18.21 25.57 27.23
C LEU A 65 19.25 25.88 26.13
N LEU A 66 18.78 26.30 24.95
CA LEU A 66 19.64 26.63 23.79
C LEU A 66 20.29 27.99 23.95
N GLU A 67 19.63 28.95 24.61
CA GLU A 67 20.21 30.27 24.92
C GLU A 67 21.44 30.19 25.82
N ARG A 68 21.60 29.08 26.56
CA ARG A 68 22.78 28.82 27.41
C ARG A 68 23.96 28.22 26.65
N GLN A 69 23.75 27.74 25.43
CA GLN A 69 24.81 27.14 24.65
C GLN A 69 25.76 28.21 24.13
N ALA A 70 27.00 27.82 23.83
CA ALA A 70 27.95 28.72 23.23
C ALA A 70 27.49 29.17 21.83
N PRO A 71 27.89 30.38 21.39
CA PRO A 71 27.65 30.79 20.02
C PRO A 71 28.23 29.78 19.02
N PRO A 72 27.51 29.48 17.93
CA PRO A 72 26.37 30.24 17.39
C PRO A 72 24.96 29.68 17.74
N LEU A 73 24.84 28.65 18.59
CA LEU A 73 23.58 27.93 18.81
C LEU A 73 22.59 28.68 19.72
N ASP A 74 23.06 29.67 20.46
CA ASP A 74 22.26 30.61 21.25
C ASP A 74 21.29 31.44 20.39
N ARG A 75 21.56 31.55 19.07
CA ARG A 75 20.79 32.39 18.16
C ARG A 75 19.76 31.59 17.36
N TRP A 76 18.48 31.93 17.49
CA TRP A 76 17.38 31.23 16.82
C TRP A 76 17.54 31.15 15.28
N TYR A 77 18.06 32.21 14.66
CA TYR A 77 18.24 32.26 13.20
C TYR A 77 19.30 31.28 12.70
N VAL A 78 20.25 30.87 13.54
CA VAL A 78 21.26 29.86 13.19
C VAL A 78 20.59 28.50 13.06
N VAL A 79 19.75 28.12 14.03
CA VAL A 79 18.96 26.87 13.97
C VAL A 79 17.96 26.89 12.81
N ALA A 80 17.32 28.03 12.55
CA ALA A 80 16.45 28.20 11.40
C ALA A 80 17.22 28.00 10.07
N THR A 81 18.41 28.59 9.94
CA THR A 81 19.28 28.44 8.75
C THR A 81 19.74 27.00 8.55
N ILE A 82 20.10 26.30 9.63
CA ILE A 82 20.43 24.86 9.58
C ILE A 82 19.23 24.06 9.08
N GLY A 83 18.02 24.33 9.59
CA GLY A 83 16.79 23.69 9.13
C GLY A 83 16.53 23.90 7.64
N ALA A 84 16.72 25.13 7.15
CA ALA A 84 16.60 25.47 5.73
C ALA A 84 17.62 24.71 4.86
N ALA A 85 18.89 24.67 5.30
CA ALA A 85 19.96 23.97 4.60
C ALA A 85 19.71 22.46 4.52
N LEU A 86 19.26 21.83 5.61
CA LEU A 86 18.91 20.41 5.64
C LEU A 86 17.74 20.09 4.70
N ALA A 87 16.72 20.95 4.66
CA ALA A 87 15.60 20.77 3.74
C ALA A 87 16.02 20.92 2.27
N LEU A 88 16.91 21.87 1.96
CA LEU A 88 17.49 22.01 0.62
C LEU A 88 18.29 20.76 0.22
N LEU A 89 19.15 20.27 1.11
CA LEU A 89 19.92 19.04 0.87
C LEU A 89 18.99 17.85 0.61
N ALA A 90 17.94 17.67 1.41
CA ALA A 90 16.96 16.62 1.20
C ALA A 90 16.27 16.72 -0.17
N ALA A 91 15.94 17.94 -0.62
CA ALA A 91 15.38 18.17 -1.94
C ALA A 91 16.36 17.84 -3.08
N VAL A 92 17.62 18.26 -2.96
CA VAL A 92 18.69 17.90 -3.90
C VAL A 92 18.86 16.39 -3.97
N PHE A 93 18.96 15.70 -2.83
CA PHE A 93 19.10 14.24 -2.79
C PHE A 93 17.90 13.53 -3.42
N GLY A 94 16.68 13.98 -3.16
CA GLY A 94 15.48 13.40 -3.75
C GLY A 94 15.43 13.60 -5.27
N TRP A 95 15.81 14.77 -5.77
CA TRP A 95 15.93 15.04 -7.21
C TRP A 95 17.03 14.21 -7.88
N LEU A 96 18.22 14.12 -7.27
CA LEU A 96 19.33 13.30 -7.75
C LEU A 96 18.94 11.83 -7.80
N LYS A 97 18.27 11.32 -6.75
CA LYS A 97 17.75 9.95 -6.71
C LYS A 97 16.79 9.71 -7.85
N HIS A 98 15.84 10.64 -8.07
CA HIS A 98 14.86 10.52 -9.13
C HIS A 98 15.51 10.50 -10.53
N ARG A 99 16.48 11.41 -10.78
CA ARG A 99 17.27 11.40 -12.02
C ARG A 99 18.09 10.14 -12.20
N ARG A 100 18.71 9.63 -11.13
CA ARG A 100 19.47 8.38 -11.17
C ARG A 100 18.56 7.22 -11.55
N THR A 101 17.38 7.12 -10.94
CA THR A 101 16.39 6.09 -11.29
C THR A 101 15.96 6.20 -12.74
N GLY A 102 15.60 7.39 -13.23
CA GLY A 102 15.23 7.59 -14.64
C GLY A 102 16.35 7.20 -15.62
N ARG A 103 17.61 7.54 -15.31
CA ARG A 103 18.78 7.12 -16.11
C ARG A 103 18.96 5.61 -16.12
N GLN A 104 18.86 4.96 -14.96
CA GLN A 104 18.98 3.49 -14.87
C GLN A 104 17.87 2.80 -15.67
N VAL A 105 16.62 3.28 -15.57
CA VAL A 105 15.52 2.75 -16.37
C VAL A 105 15.75 2.96 -17.86
N SER A 106 16.27 4.13 -18.27
CA SER A 106 16.62 4.38 -19.67
C SER A 106 17.71 3.45 -20.21
N LEU A 107 18.69 3.07 -19.38
CA LEU A 107 19.72 2.10 -19.75
C LEU A 107 19.12 0.70 -19.93
N VAL A 108 18.28 0.27 -18.99
CA VAL A 108 17.60 -1.03 -19.07
C VAL A 108 16.61 -1.06 -20.23
N ALA A 109 15.94 0.05 -20.53
CA ALA A 109 15.10 0.18 -21.72
C ALA A 109 15.89 -0.15 -23.00
N GLY A 110 17.10 0.38 -23.14
CA GLY A 110 17.98 0.06 -24.26
C GLY A 110 18.45 -1.40 -24.30
N GLN A 111 18.51 -2.10 -23.17
CA GLN A 111 18.86 -3.52 -23.10
C GLN A 111 17.70 -4.44 -23.53
N ILE A 112 16.46 -3.99 -23.38
CA ILE A 112 15.25 -4.73 -23.78
C ILE A 112 14.64 -4.21 -25.08
N ASP A 113 15.43 -3.50 -25.90
CA ASP A 113 15.01 -2.86 -27.16
C ASP A 113 13.75 -1.99 -27.03
N GLY A 114 13.59 -1.35 -25.88
CA GLY A 114 12.46 -0.49 -25.53
C GLY A 114 12.77 1.00 -25.68
N GLN A 115 11.74 1.77 -26.04
CA GLN A 115 11.73 3.23 -26.05
C GLN A 115 11.40 3.77 -24.66
N PHE A 116 12.31 4.57 -24.10
CA PHE A 116 12.13 5.21 -22.80
C PHE A 116 11.44 6.58 -22.91
N THR A 117 10.49 6.86 -22.01
CA THR A 117 9.90 8.19 -21.83
C THR A 117 9.79 8.53 -20.34
N PRO A 118 10.29 9.69 -19.87
CA PRO A 118 10.38 9.97 -18.44
C PRO A 118 9.02 10.20 -17.76
N ASN A 119 8.03 10.72 -18.47
CA ASN A 119 6.69 10.98 -17.95
C ASN A 119 5.65 10.24 -18.80
N VAL A 120 4.56 9.82 -18.16
CA VAL A 120 3.37 9.26 -18.82
C VAL A 120 2.20 10.16 -18.46
N GLU A 121 1.47 10.61 -19.46
CA GLU A 121 0.30 11.42 -19.22
C GLU A 121 -0.92 10.56 -18.88
N ARG A 122 -1.92 11.15 -18.22
CA ARG A 122 -3.14 10.41 -17.89
C ARG A 122 -3.88 9.93 -19.14
N HIS A 123 -3.83 10.70 -20.22
CA HIS A 123 -4.52 10.36 -21.47
C HIS A 123 -3.92 9.08 -22.09
N ASP A 124 -2.59 8.94 -22.10
CA ASP A 124 -1.89 7.72 -22.54
C ASP A 124 -2.32 6.46 -21.79
N ALA A 125 -2.68 6.60 -20.52
CA ALA A 125 -3.08 5.48 -19.67
C ALA A 125 -4.59 5.21 -19.70
N ARG A 126 -5.41 6.20 -20.05
CA ARG A 126 -6.87 6.08 -20.15
C ARG A 126 -7.33 5.23 -21.32
N ASP A 127 -6.49 5.11 -22.35
CA ASP A 127 -6.74 4.23 -23.49
C ASP A 127 -6.85 2.76 -23.06
N TYR A 128 -6.24 2.41 -21.93
CA TYR A 128 -6.42 1.13 -21.27
C TYR A 128 -7.63 1.19 -20.33
N GLY A 129 -8.61 0.30 -20.51
CA GLY A 129 -9.87 0.31 -19.77
C GLY A 129 -9.79 -0.13 -18.31
N PHE A 130 -8.61 -0.04 -17.67
CA PHE A 130 -8.35 -0.60 -16.34
C PHE A 130 -8.89 0.28 -15.21
N ARG A 131 -9.58 -0.35 -14.26
CA ARG A 131 -10.06 0.24 -13.00
C ARG A 131 -8.90 0.74 -12.15
N LEU A 132 -7.72 0.13 -12.22
CA LEU A 132 -6.54 0.59 -11.49
C LEU A 132 -6.23 2.08 -11.75
N PHE A 133 -6.44 2.58 -12.97
CA PHE A 133 -6.14 3.94 -13.38
C PHE A 133 -7.23 4.97 -13.06
N THR A 134 -8.33 4.57 -12.41
CA THR A 134 -9.37 5.50 -11.94
C THR A 134 -8.81 6.56 -10.98
N ASN A 135 -7.92 6.14 -10.09
CA ASN A 135 -7.27 6.97 -9.07
C ASN A 135 -5.91 7.52 -9.50
N TRP A 136 -5.77 7.88 -10.78
CA TRP A 136 -4.51 8.35 -11.35
C TRP A 136 -4.02 9.64 -10.71
N HIS A 137 -2.78 9.63 -10.20
CA HIS A 137 -2.05 10.83 -9.82
C HIS A 137 -0.95 11.18 -10.84
N ARG A 138 -0.09 10.21 -11.16
CA ARG A 138 1.06 10.42 -12.06
C ARG A 138 1.57 9.10 -12.66
N GLY A 139 2.16 9.17 -13.85
CA GLY A 139 2.93 8.07 -14.44
C GLY A 139 4.35 8.51 -14.82
N MET A 140 5.33 7.63 -14.66
CA MET A 140 6.75 7.92 -14.83
C MET A 140 7.52 6.75 -15.44
N ASN A 141 8.72 7.03 -15.97
CA ASN A 141 9.69 6.03 -16.39
C ASN A 141 9.09 4.95 -17.31
N ARG A 142 8.38 5.39 -18.35
CA ARG A 142 7.77 4.53 -19.37
C ARG A 142 8.84 3.82 -20.17
N VAL A 143 8.58 2.56 -20.47
CA VAL A 143 9.34 1.76 -21.42
C VAL A 143 8.32 1.03 -22.30
N ARG A 144 8.31 1.35 -23.60
CA ARG A 144 7.49 0.67 -24.61
C ARG A 144 8.39 -0.11 -25.54
N GLY A 145 8.04 -1.34 -25.86
CA GLY A 145 8.86 -2.15 -26.77
C GLY A 145 8.17 -3.45 -27.11
N GLU A 146 8.97 -4.42 -27.55
CA GLU A 146 8.51 -5.75 -27.89
C GLU A 146 9.44 -6.78 -27.25
N LEU A 147 8.85 -7.82 -26.63
CA LEU A 147 9.60 -8.94 -26.09
C LEU A 147 9.03 -10.24 -26.68
N ARG A 148 9.86 -10.96 -27.43
CA ARG A 148 9.51 -12.24 -28.09
C ARG A 148 8.25 -12.13 -28.98
N GLY A 149 8.14 -11.11 -29.82
CA GLY A 149 6.97 -10.96 -30.68
C GLY A 149 5.79 -10.23 -30.04
N VAL A 150 5.87 -9.87 -28.75
CA VAL A 150 4.72 -9.32 -28.03
C VAL A 150 4.99 -7.89 -27.53
N PRO A 151 4.18 -6.91 -27.97
CA PRO A 151 4.35 -5.54 -27.51
C PRO A 151 4.07 -5.42 -26.01
N PHE A 152 4.80 -4.52 -25.34
CA PHE A 152 4.59 -4.21 -23.94
C PHE A 152 4.65 -2.71 -23.67
N ASP A 153 3.96 -2.28 -22.61
CA ASP A 153 4.06 -0.93 -22.06
C ASP A 153 4.26 -1.03 -20.54
N MET A 154 5.45 -0.65 -20.07
CA MET A 154 5.84 -0.74 -18.67
C MET A 154 6.12 0.64 -18.10
N PHE A 155 5.52 1.01 -16.98
CA PHE A 155 5.76 2.31 -16.36
C PHE A 155 5.51 2.29 -14.84
N ASP A 156 6.03 3.30 -14.15
CA ASP A 156 5.73 3.52 -12.74
C ASP A 156 4.45 4.34 -12.61
N TYR A 157 3.44 3.73 -12.00
CA TYR A 157 2.15 4.33 -11.74
C TYR A 157 2.05 4.79 -10.28
N THR A 158 1.65 6.04 -10.06
CA THR A 158 1.27 6.57 -8.75
C THR A 158 -0.24 6.78 -8.68
N SER A 159 -0.90 6.13 -7.73
CA SER A 159 -2.30 6.34 -7.40
C SER A 159 -2.48 7.26 -6.19
N GLU A 160 -3.62 7.95 -6.15
CA GLU A 160 -4.08 8.78 -5.03
C GLU A 160 -5.28 8.13 -4.34
N HIS A 161 -5.17 7.82 -3.05
CA HIS A 161 -6.28 7.30 -2.25
C HIS A 161 -6.65 8.30 -1.17
N ARG A 162 -7.87 8.83 -1.24
CA ARG A 162 -8.42 9.72 -0.21
C ARG A 162 -9.18 8.89 0.81
N SER A 163 -8.79 8.98 2.08
CA SER A 163 -9.48 8.34 3.21
C SER A 163 -10.03 9.38 4.18
N GLY A 164 -11.28 9.24 4.59
CA GLY A 164 -11.99 10.15 5.49
C GLY A 164 -13.20 10.84 4.86
N SER A 165 -14.12 11.34 5.69
CA SER A 165 -15.22 12.23 5.30
C SER A 165 -14.93 13.66 5.79
N GLY A 166 -15.44 14.68 5.09
CA GLY A 166 -15.25 16.10 5.46
C GLY A 166 -14.03 16.79 4.82
N GLU A 167 -13.62 17.91 5.41
CA GLU A 167 -12.49 18.77 4.98
C GLU A 167 -11.13 18.14 5.29
N ASP A 168 -11.03 17.32 6.35
CA ASP A 168 -9.79 16.65 6.78
C ASP A 168 -9.54 15.31 6.05
N ARG A 169 -9.54 15.34 4.71
CA ARG A 169 -9.25 14.13 3.93
C ARG A 169 -7.76 13.85 3.88
N ASN A 170 -7.35 12.77 4.55
CA ASN A 170 -5.98 12.28 4.40
C ASN A 170 -5.81 11.65 3.01
N THR A 171 -4.79 12.12 2.29
CA THR A 171 -4.49 11.67 0.93
C THR A 171 -3.23 10.81 0.95
N VAL A 172 -3.38 9.53 0.59
CA VAL A 172 -2.31 8.55 0.57
C VAL A 172 -1.92 8.22 -0.86
N TYR A 173 -0.66 8.46 -1.19
CA TYR A 173 -0.11 8.11 -2.50
C TYR A 173 0.57 6.74 -2.48
N ARG A 174 0.34 5.94 -3.51
CA ARG A 174 0.96 4.62 -3.69
C ARG A 174 1.62 4.56 -5.05
N THR A 175 2.89 4.18 -5.10
CA THR A 175 3.63 4.04 -6.37
C THR A 175 4.01 2.59 -6.62
N GLN A 176 3.81 2.12 -7.85
CA GLN A 176 4.09 0.75 -8.26
C GLN A 176 4.43 0.67 -9.74
N THR A 177 5.25 -0.30 -10.14
CA THR A 177 5.53 -0.55 -11.56
C THR A 177 4.45 -1.45 -12.13
N VAL A 178 3.87 -1.04 -13.25
CA VAL A 178 2.85 -1.78 -13.99
C VAL A 178 3.40 -2.21 -15.35
N VAL A 179 2.92 -3.34 -15.87
CA VAL A 179 3.21 -3.82 -17.22
C VAL A 179 1.88 -4.13 -17.90
N VAL A 180 1.66 -3.51 -19.06
CA VAL A 180 0.54 -3.79 -19.95
C VAL A 180 1.04 -4.68 -21.08
N LEU A 181 0.35 -5.80 -21.29
CA LEU A 181 0.55 -6.72 -22.41
C LEU A 181 -0.77 -6.87 -23.17
N PRO A 182 -0.76 -7.08 -24.49
CA PRO A 182 -1.98 -7.45 -25.20
C PRO A 182 -2.48 -8.79 -24.67
N CYS A 183 -3.80 -8.91 -24.55
CA CYS A 183 -4.45 -10.19 -24.38
C CYS A 183 -4.69 -10.82 -25.75
N ASP A 184 -4.72 -12.15 -25.80
CA ASP A 184 -5.07 -12.87 -27.01
C ASP A 184 -6.57 -12.73 -27.28
N VAL A 185 -6.93 -11.77 -28.14
CA VAL A 185 -8.31 -11.40 -28.47
C VAL A 185 -9.02 -12.52 -29.21
N GLU A 186 -8.31 -13.25 -30.08
CA GLU A 186 -8.88 -14.37 -30.84
C GLU A 186 -9.33 -15.50 -29.91
N ALA A 187 -8.63 -15.67 -28.78
CA ALA A 187 -8.98 -16.64 -27.76
C ALA A 187 -10.13 -16.18 -26.84
N GLY A 188 -10.61 -14.93 -26.93
CA GLY A 188 -11.63 -14.36 -26.04
C GLY A 188 -11.09 -14.15 -24.62
N CYS A 189 -10.59 -12.95 -24.34
CA CYS A 189 -10.04 -12.60 -23.03
C CYS A 189 -11.15 -12.05 -22.11
N PRO A 190 -11.50 -12.71 -20.99
CA PRO A 190 -12.50 -12.18 -20.07
C PRO A 190 -11.98 -10.93 -19.35
N ARG A 191 -12.89 -10.07 -18.90
CA ARG A 191 -12.64 -8.98 -17.96
C ARG A 191 -12.62 -9.51 -16.55
N PHE A 192 -11.51 -9.29 -15.86
CA PHE A 192 -11.35 -9.78 -14.51
C PHE A 192 -10.31 -9.00 -13.73
N GLN A 193 -10.29 -9.23 -12.42
CA GLN A 193 -9.25 -8.75 -11.52
C GLN A 193 -8.86 -9.85 -10.55
N VAL A 194 -7.56 -10.16 -10.50
CA VAL A 194 -6.92 -10.97 -9.47
C VAL A 194 -6.11 -10.04 -8.57
N ALA A 195 -6.39 -10.04 -7.27
CA ALA A 195 -5.69 -9.19 -6.31
C ALA A 195 -5.39 -9.96 -5.02
N PRO A 196 -4.31 -9.63 -4.29
CA PRO A 196 -3.99 -10.30 -3.05
C PRO A 196 -5.02 -9.92 -1.98
N ARG A 197 -5.45 -10.88 -1.17
CA ARG A 197 -6.25 -10.67 0.04
C ARG A 197 -5.43 -9.83 1.01
N HIS A 198 -5.76 -8.56 1.16
CA HIS A 198 -5.25 -7.79 2.29
C HIS A 198 -5.93 -8.31 3.56
N TRP A 199 -5.16 -8.61 4.60
CA TRP A 199 -5.69 -9.17 5.85
C TRP A 199 -6.76 -8.28 6.53
N LEU A 200 -6.74 -6.97 6.28
CA LEU A 200 -7.73 -5.99 6.76
C LEU A 200 -8.90 -5.76 5.78
N THR A 201 -8.67 -5.70 4.46
CA THR A 201 -9.77 -5.48 3.50
C THR A 201 -10.48 -6.76 3.11
N GLY A 202 -9.93 -7.95 3.36
CA GLY A 202 -10.60 -9.22 3.08
C GLY A 202 -11.94 -9.36 3.79
N ALA A 203 -12.07 -8.79 5.00
CA ALA A 203 -13.34 -8.77 5.74
C ALA A 203 -14.33 -7.75 5.17
N LEU A 204 -13.87 -6.56 4.77
CA LEU A 204 -14.73 -5.48 4.24
C LEU A 204 -15.13 -5.72 2.77
N GLN A 205 -14.20 -6.20 1.93
CA GLN A 205 -14.49 -6.54 0.53
C GLN A 205 -15.40 -7.76 0.41
N ALA A 206 -15.41 -8.66 1.40
CA ALA A 206 -16.38 -9.75 1.44
C ALA A 206 -17.81 -9.30 1.77
N VAL A 207 -17.97 -8.10 2.31
CA VAL A 207 -19.28 -7.46 2.56
C VAL A 207 -19.73 -6.63 1.35
N VAL A 208 -18.80 -6.04 0.58
CA VAL A 208 -19.10 -5.05 -0.46
C VAL A 208 -19.00 -5.60 -1.89
N SER A 209 -18.20 -6.63 -2.17
CA SER A 209 -18.11 -7.22 -3.51
C SER A 209 -19.18 -8.30 -3.69
N SER A 210 -20.08 -8.09 -4.64
CA SER A 210 -21.28 -8.92 -4.85
C SER A 210 -20.99 -10.33 -5.36
N GLU A 211 -19.82 -10.61 -5.95
CA GLU A 211 -19.51 -11.93 -6.50
C GLU A 211 -18.02 -12.27 -6.32
N LEU A 212 -17.68 -12.68 -5.09
CA LEU A 212 -16.39 -13.29 -4.82
C LEU A 212 -16.37 -14.69 -5.39
N ILE A 213 -15.46 -14.91 -6.33
CA ILE A 213 -15.33 -16.22 -6.94
C ILE A 213 -14.21 -16.98 -6.23
N THR A 214 -14.57 -18.11 -5.64
CA THR A 214 -13.58 -19.07 -5.13
C THR A 214 -13.37 -20.16 -6.17
N VAL A 215 -12.12 -20.56 -6.36
CA VAL A 215 -11.79 -21.72 -7.18
C VAL A 215 -12.17 -22.96 -6.33
N GLY A 216 -13.28 -23.57 -6.69
CA GLY A 216 -13.88 -24.75 -6.09
C GLY A 216 -13.60 -26.05 -6.84
N ARG A 217 -14.08 -27.14 -6.26
CA ARG A 217 -13.68 -28.52 -6.52
C ARG A 217 -14.76 -29.24 -7.32
N GLU A 218 -14.42 -29.80 -8.47
CA GLU A 218 -15.11 -30.98 -9.00
C GLU A 218 -14.05 -32.02 -9.37
N GLY A 219 -13.86 -33.01 -8.50
CA GLY A 219 -12.94 -34.11 -8.76
C GLY A 219 -12.35 -34.71 -7.50
N GLU A 220 -12.52 -36.02 -7.34
CA GLU A 220 -11.86 -36.86 -6.33
C GLU A 220 -10.35 -37.05 -6.60
N PHE A 221 -9.79 -36.45 -7.66
CA PHE A 221 -8.48 -36.84 -8.21
C PHE A 221 -7.34 -35.80 -8.08
N LEU A 222 -7.53 -34.67 -7.38
CA LEU A 222 -6.44 -33.72 -7.13
C LEU A 222 -5.40 -34.31 -6.17
N GLY A 223 -4.14 -34.33 -6.58
CA GLY A 223 -3.03 -34.76 -5.71
C GLY A 223 -2.86 -33.85 -4.48
N PRO A 224 -2.21 -34.32 -3.40
CA PRO A 224 -2.06 -33.55 -2.16
C PRO A 224 -1.37 -32.19 -2.36
N ASP A 225 -0.49 -32.07 -3.36
CA ASP A 225 0.19 -30.80 -3.68
C ASP A 225 -0.74 -29.77 -4.30
N GLU A 226 -1.65 -30.19 -5.17
CA GLU A 226 -2.60 -29.31 -5.83
C GLU A 226 -3.67 -28.84 -4.85
N GLN A 227 -4.09 -29.70 -3.92
CA GLN A 227 -4.97 -29.31 -2.83
C GLN A 227 -4.32 -28.26 -1.91
N ARG A 228 -3.02 -28.41 -1.61
CA ARG A 228 -2.26 -27.40 -0.84
C ARG A 228 -2.14 -26.09 -1.60
N LEU A 229 -1.90 -26.15 -2.91
CA LEU A 229 -1.85 -24.98 -3.78
C LEU A 229 -3.19 -24.24 -3.82
N LEU A 230 -4.29 -24.96 -4.06
CA LEU A 230 -5.64 -24.41 -4.11
C LEU A 230 -6.02 -23.75 -2.78
N ARG A 231 -5.68 -24.39 -1.65
CA ARG A 231 -5.91 -23.82 -0.32
C ARG A 231 -5.15 -22.49 -0.15
N ARG A 232 -3.87 -22.45 -0.51
CA ARG A 232 -3.05 -21.22 -0.43
C ARG A 232 -3.52 -20.15 -1.40
N TRP A 233 -3.95 -20.52 -2.60
CA TRP A 233 -4.53 -19.60 -3.57
C TRP A 233 -5.77 -18.92 -3.00
N ASN A 234 -6.74 -19.71 -2.54
CA ASN A 234 -7.97 -19.19 -1.93
C ASN A 234 -7.68 -18.40 -0.65
N GLU A 235 -6.61 -18.72 0.09
CA GLU A 235 -6.18 -17.93 1.25
C GLU A 235 -5.63 -16.55 0.85
N TYR A 236 -4.83 -16.49 -0.22
CA TYR A 236 -4.04 -15.30 -0.57
C TYR A 236 -4.63 -14.43 -1.66
N TYR A 237 -5.57 -14.91 -2.47
CA TYR A 237 -6.05 -14.18 -3.65
C TYR A 237 -7.57 -14.05 -3.69
N LEU A 238 -8.00 -12.92 -4.24
CA LEU A 238 -9.37 -12.62 -4.63
C LEU A 238 -9.45 -12.58 -6.15
N VAL A 239 -10.52 -13.15 -6.68
CA VAL A 239 -10.85 -13.11 -8.10
C VAL A 239 -12.22 -12.46 -8.24
N ASN A 240 -12.28 -11.38 -9.02
CA ASN A 240 -13.51 -10.73 -9.43
C ASN A 240 -13.61 -10.85 -10.96
N ALA A 241 -14.76 -11.25 -11.49
CA ALA A 241 -15.05 -11.31 -12.92
C ALA A 241 -16.43 -10.72 -13.19
N GLU A 242 -16.72 -10.35 -14.43
CA GLU A 242 -18.09 -9.98 -14.81
C GLU A 242 -19.01 -11.21 -14.88
N PRO A 243 -20.31 -11.08 -14.58
CA PRO A 243 -21.26 -12.18 -14.70
C PRO A 243 -21.27 -12.76 -16.13
N GLY A 244 -21.11 -14.07 -16.25
CA GLY A 244 -21.02 -14.77 -17.55
C GLY A 244 -19.60 -14.99 -18.06
N GLU A 245 -18.60 -14.28 -17.55
CA GLU A 245 -17.19 -14.47 -17.92
C GLU A 245 -16.43 -15.35 -16.92
N ALA A 246 -17.06 -15.66 -15.78
CA ALA A 246 -16.47 -16.46 -14.71
C ALA A 246 -15.99 -17.82 -15.24
N GLU A 247 -16.80 -18.56 -15.98
CA GLU A 247 -16.44 -19.90 -16.45
C GLU A 247 -15.19 -19.89 -17.34
N THR A 248 -15.15 -19.01 -18.35
CA THR A 248 -13.96 -18.82 -19.21
C THR A 248 -12.73 -18.37 -18.41
N LEU A 249 -12.93 -17.53 -17.38
CA LEU A 249 -11.85 -17.14 -16.50
C LEU A 249 -11.32 -18.33 -15.70
N ALA A 250 -12.20 -19.20 -15.20
CA ALA A 250 -11.87 -20.39 -14.40
C ALA A 250 -10.83 -21.24 -15.12
N GLU A 251 -11.11 -21.54 -16.39
CA GLU A 251 -10.26 -22.38 -17.23
C GLU A 251 -8.86 -21.80 -17.40
N ARG A 252 -8.75 -20.46 -17.43
CA ARG A 252 -7.49 -19.75 -17.62
C ARG A 252 -6.69 -19.58 -16.33
N ILE A 253 -7.33 -19.16 -15.23
CA ILE A 253 -6.62 -18.85 -13.98
C ILE A 253 -6.37 -20.08 -13.11
N ALA A 254 -7.16 -21.14 -13.28
CA ALA A 254 -7.00 -22.35 -12.49
C ALA A 254 -5.87 -23.25 -13.01
N HIS A 255 -5.08 -22.78 -13.96
CA HIS A 255 -3.89 -23.47 -14.42
C HIS A 255 -2.83 -23.55 -13.29
N PRO A 256 -2.34 -24.75 -12.91
CA PRO A 256 -1.44 -24.91 -11.76
C PRO A 256 -0.15 -24.09 -11.84
N VAL A 257 0.40 -23.89 -13.04
CA VAL A 257 1.62 -23.09 -13.24
C VAL A 257 1.37 -21.63 -12.85
N PHE A 258 0.23 -21.07 -13.29
CA PHE A 258 -0.16 -19.70 -12.97
C PHE A 258 -0.38 -19.53 -11.47
N MET A 259 -1.17 -20.42 -10.87
CA MET A 259 -1.44 -20.40 -9.42
C MET A 259 -0.16 -20.53 -8.59
N ARG A 260 0.75 -21.46 -8.94
CA ARG A 260 2.02 -21.66 -8.21
C ARG A 260 2.86 -20.39 -8.25
N ARG A 261 2.95 -19.74 -9.40
CA ARG A 261 3.73 -18.51 -9.58
C ARG A 261 3.18 -17.38 -8.71
N LEU A 262 1.87 -17.17 -8.71
CA LEU A 262 1.22 -16.15 -7.90
C LEU A 262 1.32 -16.47 -6.39
N VAL A 263 1.13 -17.72 -5.99
CA VAL A 263 1.23 -18.12 -4.57
C VAL A 263 2.66 -18.01 -4.03
N ALA A 264 3.67 -18.27 -4.86
CA ALA A 264 5.07 -18.08 -4.49
C ALA A 264 5.38 -16.61 -4.17
N GLU A 265 4.73 -15.67 -4.87
CA GLU A 265 4.94 -14.23 -4.71
C GLU A 265 3.62 -13.50 -4.39
N ARG A 266 3.20 -13.52 -3.12
CA ARG A 266 1.89 -13.06 -2.58
C ARG A 266 1.46 -11.60 -2.85
N ARG A 267 2.14 -10.84 -3.72
CA ARG A 267 1.89 -9.42 -4.00
C ARG A 267 1.47 -9.14 -5.43
N TRP A 268 1.37 -10.15 -6.28
CA TRP A 268 0.93 -9.96 -7.66
C TRP A 268 -0.51 -9.49 -7.72
N SER A 269 -0.82 -8.66 -8.69
CA SER A 269 -2.17 -8.27 -9.05
C SER A 269 -2.23 -8.22 -10.57
N ILE A 270 -3.37 -8.66 -11.09
CA ILE A 270 -3.61 -8.82 -12.51
C ILE A 270 -4.99 -8.27 -12.81
N GLU A 271 -5.12 -7.49 -13.87
CA GLU A 271 -6.39 -6.97 -14.34
C GLU A 271 -6.49 -7.13 -15.85
N SER A 272 -7.67 -7.49 -16.33
CA SER A 272 -7.98 -7.58 -17.76
C SER A 272 -9.14 -6.66 -18.09
N ASP A 273 -9.01 -5.87 -19.15
CA ASP A 273 -10.08 -5.08 -19.74
C ASP A 273 -10.74 -5.78 -20.95
N GLY A 274 -10.33 -7.02 -21.22
CA GLY A 274 -10.76 -7.87 -22.33
C GLY A 274 -9.92 -7.72 -23.61
N ARG A 275 -9.04 -6.72 -23.68
CA ARG A 275 -8.10 -6.51 -24.80
C ARG A 275 -6.64 -6.58 -24.36
N SER A 276 -6.37 -6.17 -23.13
CA SER A 276 -5.04 -6.08 -22.54
C SER A 276 -5.05 -6.67 -21.14
N LEU A 277 -3.87 -7.11 -20.70
CA LEU A 277 -3.58 -7.59 -19.36
C LEU A 277 -2.62 -6.64 -18.67
N LEU A 278 -2.99 -6.20 -17.49
CA LEU A 278 -2.20 -5.34 -16.61
C LEU A 278 -1.64 -6.17 -15.46
N PHE A 279 -0.33 -6.16 -15.29
CA PHE A 279 0.37 -6.86 -14.21
C PHE A 279 1.10 -5.88 -13.31
N TRP A 280 1.01 -6.06 -11.99
CA TRP A 280 1.81 -5.28 -11.04
C TRP A 280 2.03 -6.00 -9.71
N LYS A 281 3.00 -5.52 -8.93
CA LYS A 281 3.17 -5.89 -7.53
C LYS A 281 2.68 -4.75 -6.65
N ALA A 282 1.70 -5.02 -5.79
CA ALA A 282 1.05 -4.00 -4.98
C ALA A 282 2.07 -3.18 -4.15
N ASN A 283 2.01 -1.84 -4.29
CA ASN A 283 2.86 -0.89 -3.57
C ASN A 283 4.38 -1.10 -3.79
N ARG A 284 4.79 -1.66 -4.94
CA ARG A 284 6.20 -1.92 -5.23
C ARG A 284 6.61 -1.32 -6.56
N VAL A 285 7.59 -0.42 -6.50
CA VAL A 285 8.37 -0.01 -7.67
C VAL A 285 9.46 -1.04 -7.90
N VAL A 286 9.53 -1.58 -9.12
CA VAL A 286 10.55 -2.55 -9.52
C VAL A 286 11.85 -1.78 -9.78
N PRO A 287 12.97 -2.14 -9.10
CA PRO A 287 14.29 -1.58 -9.38
C PRO A 287 14.63 -1.70 -10.87
N ALA A 288 15.38 -0.75 -11.42
CA ALA A 288 15.70 -0.74 -12.84
C ALA A 288 16.29 -2.09 -13.31
N ASP A 289 17.29 -2.59 -12.59
CA ASP A 289 18.00 -3.83 -12.93
C ASP A 289 17.10 -5.08 -12.90
N ASP A 290 15.97 -5.04 -12.17
CA ASP A 290 15.00 -6.14 -12.07
C ASP A 290 13.89 -6.05 -13.13
N ARG A 291 13.81 -4.98 -13.92
CA ARG A 291 12.67 -4.72 -14.82
C ARG A 291 12.56 -5.73 -15.95
N GLN A 292 13.68 -6.17 -16.51
CA GLN A 292 13.67 -7.19 -17.55
C GLN A 292 13.11 -8.51 -16.99
N THR A 293 13.62 -8.99 -15.86
CA THR A 293 13.10 -10.19 -15.21
C THR A 293 11.63 -10.04 -14.84
N PHE A 294 11.21 -8.85 -14.39
CA PHE A 294 9.81 -8.58 -14.11
C PHE A 294 8.93 -8.66 -15.35
N LEU A 295 9.36 -8.10 -16.48
CA LEU A 295 8.67 -8.18 -17.76
C LEU A 295 8.60 -9.62 -18.29
N GLU A 296 9.69 -10.37 -18.20
CA GLU A 296 9.73 -11.80 -18.57
C GLU A 296 8.71 -12.60 -17.74
N MET A 297 8.64 -12.37 -16.43
CA MET A 297 7.62 -12.99 -15.57
C MET A 297 6.19 -12.60 -15.98
N CYS A 298 5.95 -11.35 -16.40
CA CYS A 298 4.63 -10.94 -16.89
C CYS A 298 4.26 -11.67 -18.19
N CYS A 299 5.24 -11.86 -19.09
CA CYS A 299 5.03 -12.61 -20.33
C CYS A 299 4.77 -14.10 -20.06
N GLU A 300 5.52 -14.71 -19.13
CA GLU A 300 5.26 -16.08 -18.68
C GLU A 300 3.86 -16.25 -18.10
N LEU A 301 3.42 -15.30 -17.25
CA LEU A 301 2.07 -15.31 -16.69
C LEU A 301 1.00 -15.14 -17.78
N ARG A 302 1.20 -14.23 -18.74
CA ARG A 302 0.32 -14.07 -19.90
C ARG A 302 0.20 -15.37 -20.69
N ASP A 303 1.32 -16.03 -20.99
CA ASP A 303 1.33 -17.27 -21.76
C ASP A 303 0.69 -18.43 -20.99
N ALA A 304 0.87 -18.48 -19.66
CA ALA A 304 0.18 -19.45 -18.80
C ALA A 304 -1.34 -19.26 -18.72
N MET A 305 -1.86 -18.09 -19.13
CA MET A 305 -3.29 -17.78 -19.21
C MET A 305 -3.92 -18.07 -20.57
N LYS A 306 -3.13 -18.50 -21.57
CA LYS A 306 -3.67 -18.97 -22.84
C LYS A 306 -4.48 -20.25 -22.59
N PRO A 307 -5.61 -20.45 -23.29
CA PRO A 307 -6.44 -21.63 -23.09
C PRO A 307 -5.60 -22.88 -23.36
N ALA A 308 -5.53 -23.78 -22.37
CA ALA A 308 -4.86 -25.06 -22.54
C ALA A 308 -5.68 -25.88 -23.53
N ARG A 309 -5.21 -26.01 -24.78
CA ARG A 309 -5.92 -26.67 -25.91
C ARG A 309 -6.41 -28.11 -25.66
N ALA A 310 -6.11 -28.74 -24.51
CA ALA A 310 -6.44 -30.16 -24.27
C ALA A 310 -6.72 -30.56 -22.80
N ALA A 311 -6.61 -29.66 -21.82
CA ALA A 311 -6.82 -30.02 -20.42
C ALA A 311 -8.22 -29.63 -19.99
N ARG A 312 -9.06 -30.62 -19.64
CA ARG A 312 -10.33 -30.33 -18.93
C ARG A 312 -10.00 -29.49 -17.69
N PRO A 313 -10.72 -28.39 -17.44
CA PRO A 313 -10.49 -27.59 -16.25
C PRO A 313 -10.67 -28.48 -15.02
N ILE A 314 -9.62 -28.59 -14.20
CA ILE A 314 -9.63 -29.40 -12.98
C ILE A 314 -10.41 -28.69 -11.85
N PHE A 315 -10.73 -27.41 -12.05
CA PHE A 315 -11.35 -26.56 -11.05
C PHE A 315 -12.59 -25.88 -11.63
N GLN A 316 -13.62 -25.76 -10.81
CA GLN A 316 -14.82 -24.97 -11.12
C GLN A 316 -14.87 -23.74 -10.24
N LEU A 317 -15.29 -22.62 -10.78
CA LEU A 317 -15.54 -21.42 -9.99
C LEU A 317 -16.87 -21.57 -9.26
N VAL A 318 -16.82 -21.61 -7.93
CA VAL A 318 -18.02 -21.62 -7.10
C VAL A 318 -18.25 -20.18 -6.64
N PRO A 319 -19.37 -19.54 -7.02
CA PRO A 319 -19.73 -18.23 -6.48
C PRO A 319 -19.90 -18.38 -4.97
N GLN A 320 -19.02 -17.71 -4.22
CA GLN A 320 -19.08 -17.77 -2.77
C GLN A 320 -20.18 -16.80 -2.31
N ARG A 321 -21.43 -17.27 -2.20
CA ARG A 321 -22.52 -16.48 -1.62
C ARG A 321 -22.11 -16.03 -0.20
N SER A 322 -21.94 -14.72 -0.03
CA SER A 322 -21.21 -14.07 1.05
C SER A 322 -21.81 -14.18 2.46
N LYS A 323 -22.87 -14.98 2.68
CA LYS A 323 -23.58 -15.03 3.98
C LYS A 323 -22.64 -15.33 5.16
N VAL A 324 -21.71 -16.27 5.00
CA VAL A 324 -20.74 -16.66 6.04
C VAL A 324 -19.70 -15.54 6.28
N ALA A 325 -19.29 -14.82 5.23
CA ALA A 325 -18.32 -13.74 5.36
C ALA A 325 -18.97 -12.46 5.95
N LEU A 326 -20.22 -12.18 5.59
CA LEU A 326 -21.03 -11.10 6.14
C LEU A 326 -21.28 -11.31 7.65
N LEU A 327 -21.70 -12.52 8.04
CA LEU A 327 -21.89 -12.87 9.45
C LEU A 327 -20.56 -12.81 10.23
N GLY A 328 -19.47 -13.32 9.66
CA GLY A 328 -18.13 -13.20 10.24
C GLY A 328 -17.66 -11.76 10.43
N GLY A 329 -17.97 -10.87 9.48
CA GLY A 329 -17.70 -9.43 9.55
C GLY A 329 -18.53 -8.74 10.63
N CYS A 330 -19.84 -9.02 10.70
CA CYS A 330 -20.72 -8.51 11.75
C CYS A 330 -20.24 -8.94 13.15
N GLY A 331 -19.85 -10.20 13.30
CA GLY A 331 -19.29 -10.72 14.56
C GLY A 331 -18.00 -9.99 14.98
N LEU A 332 -17.14 -9.62 14.02
CA LEU A 332 -15.92 -8.86 14.30
C LEU A 332 -16.25 -7.45 14.80
N VAL A 333 -17.17 -6.74 14.14
CA VAL A 333 -17.59 -5.39 14.51
C VAL A 333 -18.27 -5.38 15.88
N VAL A 334 -19.23 -6.28 16.11
CA VAL A 334 -19.92 -6.41 17.40
C VAL A 334 -18.92 -6.72 18.50
N GLY A 335 -18.02 -7.67 18.28
CA GLY A 335 -16.95 -8.00 19.23
C GLY A 335 -16.05 -6.80 19.55
N ALA A 336 -15.60 -6.06 18.54
CA ALA A 336 -14.76 -4.88 18.72
C ALA A 336 -15.45 -3.80 19.59
N VAL A 337 -16.73 -3.56 19.33
CA VAL A 337 -17.57 -2.62 20.08
C VAL A 337 -17.68 -3.06 21.55
N PHE A 338 -18.02 -4.32 21.81
CA PHE A 338 -18.08 -4.85 23.17
C PHE A 338 -16.73 -4.76 23.91
N GLY A 339 -15.61 -5.03 23.24
CA GLY A 339 -14.27 -4.90 23.85
C GLY A 339 -13.90 -3.46 24.21
N MET A 340 -14.30 -2.49 23.37
CA MET A 340 -14.07 -1.07 23.63
C MET A 340 -14.93 -0.57 24.81
N PHE A 341 -16.22 -0.87 24.81
CA PHE A 341 -17.11 -0.46 25.91
C PHE A 341 -16.81 -1.19 27.22
N GLY A 342 -16.46 -2.49 27.16
CA GLY A 342 -16.10 -3.28 28.33
C GLY A 342 -14.81 -2.79 29.01
N SER A 343 -13.78 -2.46 28.23
CA SER A 343 -12.54 -1.88 28.77
C SER A 343 -12.75 -0.48 29.33
N PHE A 344 -13.57 0.35 28.66
CA PHE A 344 -14.00 1.64 29.20
C PHE A 344 -14.68 1.51 30.55
N ALA A 345 -15.68 0.63 30.66
CA ALA A 345 -16.39 0.38 31.91
C ALA A 345 -15.44 -0.11 33.02
N ALA A 346 -14.57 -1.09 32.74
CA ALA A 346 -13.63 -1.63 33.72
C ALA A 346 -12.65 -0.56 34.23
N ILE A 347 -12.17 0.30 33.34
CA ILE A 347 -11.21 1.36 33.69
C ILE A 347 -11.90 2.48 34.45
N MET A 348 -13.13 2.85 34.08
CA MET A 348 -13.92 3.80 34.86
C MET A 348 -14.12 3.32 36.29
N VAL A 349 -14.40 2.03 36.52
CA VAL A 349 -14.51 1.45 37.86
C VAL A 349 -13.21 1.59 38.66
N VAL A 350 -12.06 1.32 38.05
CA VAL A 350 -10.74 1.48 38.70
C VAL A 350 -10.44 2.94 38.98
N MET A 351 -10.77 3.85 38.06
CA MET A 351 -10.54 5.28 38.22
C MET A 351 -11.39 5.89 39.33
N PHE A 352 -12.66 5.45 39.47
CA PHE A 352 -13.52 5.91 40.57
C PHE A 352 -13.12 5.34 41.93
N ALA A 353 -12.38 4.23 41.99
CA ALA A 353 -11.95 3.63 43.24
C ALA A 353 -10.75 4.34 43.91
N ASP A 354 -9.90 5.04 43.14
CA ASP A 354 -8.73 5.75 43.66
C ASP A 354 -8.31 6.92 42.74
N LEU A 355 -9.04 8.04 42.85
CA LEU A 355 -8.89 9.21 41.96
C LEU A 355 -7.55 9.96 42.13
N GLU A 356 -6.95 9.94 43.33
CA GLU A 356 -5.81 10.81 43.66
C GLU A 356 -4.45 10.25 43.22
N ASN A 357 -4.25 8.92 43.23
CA ASN A 357 -2.94 8.32 42.91
C ASN A 357 -2.87 7.62 41.54
N THR A 358 -4.02 7.35 40.93
CA THR A 358 -4.14 6.32 39.88
C THR A 358 -4.30 6.94 38.49
N PHE A 359 -4.89 8.14 38.40
CA PHE A 359 -5.23 8.79 37.13
C PHE A 359 -4.01 8.91 36.20
N GLY A 360 -2.89 9.45 36.69
CA GLY A 360 -1.69 9.66 35.88
C GLY A 360 -0.96 8.37 35.47
N ARG A 361 -1.04 7.30 36.29
CA ARG A 361 -0.34 6.04 36.03
C ARG A 361 -1.06 5.16 35.01
N TYR A 362 -2.39 5.16 35.01
CA TYR A 362 -3.18 4.27 34.17
C TYR A 362 -3.70 4.93 32.88
N LEU A 363 -3.64 6.26 32.76
CA LEU A 363 -3.95 6.97 31.51
C LEU A 363 -3.12 6.47 30.32
N PHE A 364 -1.86 6.09 30.57
CA PHE A 364 -0.96 5.56 29.55
C PHE A 364 -1.21 4.07 29.22
N ALA A 365 -1.78 3.31 30.15
CA ALA A 365 -2.12 1.89 29.93
C ALA A 365 -3.46 1.72 29.20
N TRP A 366 -4.36 2.71 29.29
CA TRP A 366 -5.69 2.72 28.68
C TRP A 366 -5.69 2.37 27.19
N PRO A 367 -4.88 3.03 26.31
CA PRO A 367 -4.92 2.73 24.88
C PRO A 367 -4.48 1.29 24.57
N VAL A 368 -3.56 0.75 25.37
CA VAL A 368 -3.02 -0.61 25.18
C VAL A 368 -4.04 -1.66 25.63
N LEU A 369 -4.65 -1.47 26.81
CA LEU A 369 -5.67 -2.39 27.34
C LEU A 369 -6.96 -2.34 26.51
N GLY A 370 -7.39 -1.16 26.09
CA GLY A 370 -8.55 -0.99 25.22
C GLY A 370 -8.34 -1.63 23.85
N LEU A 371 -7.15 -1.45 23.25
CA LEU A 371 -6.82 -2.12 21.99
C LEU A 371 -6.80 -3.64 22.15
N ALA A 372 -6.19 -4.15 23.23
CA ALA A 372 -6.11 -5.58 23.50
C ALA A 372 -7.50 -6.23 23.69
N SER A 373 -8.39 -5.59 24.46
CA SER A 373 -9.77 -6.09 24.66
C SER A 373 -10.58 -6.01 23.37
N THR A 374 -10.48 -4.93 22.61
CA THR A 374 -11.14 -4.77 21.31
C THR A 374 -10.71 -5.87 20.34
N VAL A 375 -9.40 -6.17 20.24
CA VAL A 375 -8.90 -7.24 19.37
C VAL A 375 -9.37 -8.62 19.84
N ALA A 376 -9.31 -8.90 21.15
CA ALA A 376 -9.74 -10.18 21.71
C ALA A 376 -11.24 -10.43 21.48
N CYS A 377 -12.09 -9.46 21.78
CA CYS A 377 -13.54 -9.57 21.58
C CYS A 377 -13.91 -9.63 20.09
N ALA A 378 -13.23 -8.87 19.22
CA ALA A 378 -13.40 -8.95 17.77
C ALA A 378 -13.07 -10.36 17.23
N TYR A 379 -11.99 -10.97 17.72
CA TYR A 379 -11.62 -12.34 17.36
C TYR A 379 -12.68 -13.36 17.81
N VAL A 380 -13.12 -13.29 19.07
CA VAL A 380 -14.16 -14.19 19.62
C VAL A 380 -15.48 -14.03 18.86
N GLY A 381 -15.93 -12.79 18.62
CA GLY A 381 -17.14 -12.52 17.86
C GLY A 381 -17.09 -13.06 16.44
N SER A 382 -15.95 -12.92 15.75
CA SER A 382 -15.75 -13.49 14.41
C SER A 382 -15.82 -15.02 14.40
N LYS A 383 -15.31 -15.70 15.45
CA LYS A 383 -15.34 -17.16 15.59
C LYS A 383 -16.75 -17.68 15.89
N LEU A 384 -17.48 -17.01 16.77
CA LEU A 384 -18.87 -17.38 17.09
C LEU A 384 -19.77 -17.21 15.88
N ALA A 385 -19.69 -16.07 15.18
CA ALA A 385 -20.51 -15.83 14.00
C ALA A 385 -20.29 -16.86 12.88
N ARG A 386 -19.05 -17.36 12.72
CA ARG A 386 -18.74 -18.45 11.77
C ARG A 386 -19.25 -19.83 12.19
N ARG A 387 -19.57 -20.06 13.47
CA ARG A 387 -20.16 -21.34 13.94
C ARG A 387 -21.66 -21.40 13.74
N PHE A 388 -22.33 -20.25 13.73
CA PHE A 388 -23.78 -20.13 13.56
C PHE A 388 -24.21 -19.83 12.10
N ALA A 389 -23.24 -19.53 11.23
CA ALA A 389 -23.41 -19.37 9.79
C ALA A 389 -23.13 -20.69 9.07
#